data_AF-A0A7H4Q0G3-F1
#
_entry.id   AF-A0A7H4Q0G3-F1
#
_cell.length_a   1.000
_cell.length_b   1.000
_cell.length_c   1.000
_cell.angle_alpha   90.00
_cell.angle_beta   90.00
_cell.angle_gamma   90.00
#
_symmetry.space_group_name_H-M   'P 1'
#
loop_
_entity.id
_entity.type
_entity.pdbx_description
1 polymer ?
#
loop_
_entity_poly.entity_id
_entity_poly.type
_entity_poly.pdbx_seq_one_letter_code
_entity_poly.pdbx_strand_id
1 'polypeptide(L)'
;DLQVLTAMMVIRGIYEPYGITSLNHGIGFDTAAIELLLPTYGESLGLKGRICRNWTLNPHPTLIPAIESGWVESVHCFGSEVGMERYIEARPDVFFTGSDGTLRSNRVLCQLAGQYGVDLFIGSTLQLDGDANSSTVTRGRLAGFGGAPNMGHDPRGRRHSSEAWLKLLKDQGPVSRGHKLVVQLAETYKKGGEPTFVDELDAIAVGRNSRMPVAPVMIYGDDVSHVVTEEGIAHLHKAEGVDERRAALAAVAGVTPVGLRAKPEKTAELRRRGIVAYPEDLGIRRGEAKRSLLAARSIDDLVTWSGGLYAPPARFRSW
;
A
#
# COMPACT_ATOMS: atom_id res chain seq x y z
N ASP A 1 16.70 0.59 -2.35
CA ASP A 1 16.58 0.35 -3.81
C ASP A 1 15.40 -0.56 -4.12
N LEU A 2 15.24 -1.72 -3.47
CA LEU A 2 14.03 -2.55 -3.62
C LEU A 2 12.74 -1.77 -3.33
N GLN A 3 12.66 -1.04 -2.22
CA GLN A 3 11.47 -0.24 -1.89
C GLN A 3 11.21 0.86 -2.94
N VAL A 4 12.26 1.42 -3.55
CA VAL A 4 12.14 2.41 -4.63
C VAL A 4 11.57 1.74 -5.88
N LEU A 5 12.05 0.55 -6.24
CA LEU A 5 11.54 -0.22 -7.37
C LEU A 5 10.05 -0.53 -7.19
N THR A 6 9.68 -1.08 -6.03
CA THR A 6 8.30 -1.38 -5.66
C THR A 6 7.43 -0.13 -5.71
N ALA A 7 7.92 1.00 -5.19
CA ALA A 7 7.20 2.26 -5.22
C ALA A 7 6.97 2.79 -6.65
N MET A 8 7.98 2.69 -7.54
CA MET A 8 7.82 3.03 -8.96
C MET A 8 6.74 2.15 -9.61
N MET A 9 6.76 0.84 -9.35
CA MET A 9 5.76 -0.09 -9.88
C MET A 9 4.36 0.21 -9.34
N VAL A 10 4.21 0.58 -8.07
CA VAL A 10 2.91 0.97 -7.52
C VAL A 10 2.38 2.23 -8.22
N ILE A 11 3.21 3.27 -8.38
CA ILE A 11 2.78 4.52 -9.02
C ILE A 11 2.36 4.24 -10.48
N ARG A 12 3.21 3.55 -11.25
CA ARG A 12 3.02 3.32 -12.69
C ARG A 12 2.04 2.20 -13.03
N GLY A 13 2.02 1.14 -12.24
CA GLY A 13 1.24 -0.08 -12.48
C GLY A 13 -0.07 -0.15 -11.71
N ILE A 14 -0.28 0.73 -10.71
CA ILE A 14 -1.52 0.79 -9.94
C ILE A 14 -2.09 2.21 -9.91
N TYR A 15 -1.38 3.20 -9.37
CA TYR A 15 -2.01 4.50 -9.11
C TYR A 15 -2.43 5.21 -10.39
N GLU A 16 -1.56 5.23 -11.39
CA GLU A 16 -1.83 5.80 -12.70
C GLU A 16 -2.95 5.07 -13.46
N PRO A 17 -2.84 3.76 -13.79
CA PRO A 17 -3.83 3.10 -14.65
C PRO A 17 -5.23 3.04 -14.03
N TYR A 18 -5.30 2.91 -12.70
CA TYR A 18 -6.60 2.91 -12.00
C TYR A 18 -7.11 4.33 -11.70
N GLY A 19 -6.30 5.39 -11.88
CA GLY A 19 -6.71 6.77 -11.59
C GLY A 19 -7.03 6.96 -10.12
N ILE A 20 -6.14 6.48 -9.24
CA ILE A 20 -6.37 6.49 -7.79
C ILE A 20 -6.32 7.92 -7.27
N THR A 21 -7.46 8.46 -6.86
CA THR A 21 -7.54 9.84 -6.37
C THR A 21 -7.54 9.93 -4.86
N SER A 22 -7.97 8.86 -4.18
CA SER A 22 -8.11 8.81 -2.73
C SER A 22 -7.60 7.50 -2.14
N LEU A 23 -6.79 7.55 -1.07
CA LEU A 23 -6.11 6.35 -0.57
C LEU A 23 -5.71 6.40 0.91
N ASN A 24 -5.41 5.21 1.44
CA ASN A 24 -4.67 5.01 2.67
C ASN A 24 -3.38 4.21 2.40
N HIS A 25 -2.29 4.66 3.00
CA HIS A 25 -1.08 3.89 3.18
C HIS A 25 -1.06 3.25 4.58
N GLY A 26 -0.85 1.94 4.62
CA GLY A 26 -0.42 1.22 5.81
C GLY A 26 0.97 1.67 6.23
N ILE A 27 1.31 1.44 7.50
CA ILE A 27 2.60 1.83 8.07
C ILE A 27 3.70 0.91 7.52
N GLY A 28 4.79 1.49 7.01
CA GLY A 28 5.96 0.72 6.56
C GLY A 28 6.92 1.56 5.72
N PHE A 29 8.14 1.05 5.52
CA PHE A 29 9.11 1.68 4.62
C PHE A 29 8.68 1.61 3.16
N ASP A 30 7.92 0.60 2.77
CA ASP A 30 7.47 0.41 1.39
C ASP A 30 6.52 1.53 0.96
N THR A 31 5.56 1.89 1.80
CA THR A 31 4.61 2.98 1.55
C THR A 31 5.25 4.35 1.72
N ALA A 32 6.19 4.51 2.66
CA ALA A 32 6.99 5.73 2.77
C ALA A 32 7.82 6.01 1.50
N ALA A 33 8.34 4.97 0.84
CA ALA A 33 9.03 5.13 -0.44
C ALA A 33 8.07 5.67 -1.52
N ILE A 34 6.82 5.19 -1.56
CA ILE A 34 5.80 5.71 -2.49
C ILE A 34 5.57 7.21 -2.25
N GLU A 35 5.35 7.61 -1.00
CA GLU A 35 5.12 9.03 -0.64
C GLU A 35 6.27 9.92 -1.11
N LEU A 36 7.51 9.48 -0.91
CA LEU A 36 8.73 10.21 -1.29
C LEU A 36 9.03 10.19 -2.79
N LEU A 37 8.37 9.32 -3.56
CA LEU A 37 8.52 9.22 -5.01
C LEU A 37 7.46 9.99 -5.80
N LEU A 38 6.33 10.35 -5.18
CA LEU A 38 5.30 11.17 -5.83
C LEU A 38 5.89 12.44 -6.47
N PRO A 39 6.59 13.33 -5.72
CA PRO A 39 7.12 14.58 -6.28
C PRO A 39 8.34 14.43 -7.20
N THR A 40 8.81 13.20 -7.48
CA THR A 40 9.96 12.94 -8.36
C THR A 40 9.56 12.02 -9.50
N TYR A 41 9.37 10.74 -9.24
CA TYR A 41 8.97 9.75 -10.24
C TYR A 41 7.52 9.94 -10.68
N GLY A 42 6.61 10.28 -9.77
CA GLY A 42 5.25 10.65 -10.16
C GLY A 42 5.22 11.92 -11.02
N GLU A 43 6.08 12.89 -10.70
CA GLU A 43 6.20 14.14 -11.45
C GLU A 43 6.75 13.90 -12.86
N SER A 44 7.77 13.04 -13.02
CA SER A 44 8.31 12.70 -14.35
C SER A 44 7.31 12.00 -15.26
N LEU A 45 6.26 11.39 -14.69
CA LEU A 45 5.12 10.81 -15.41
C LEU A 45 3.98 11.81 -15.66
N GLY A 46 4.07 13.05 -15.16
CA GLY A 46 3.03 14.08 -15.32
C GLY A 46 1.73 13.75 -14.60
N LEU A 47 1.82 13.16 -13.40
CA LEU A 47 0.67 12.64 -12.64
C LEU A 47 0.18 13.56 -11.52
N LYS A 48 0.89 14.66 -11.23
CA LYS A 48 0.49 15.65 -10.22
C LYS A 48 -0.92 16.16 -10.50
N GLY A 49 -1.76 16.20 -9.46
CA GLY A 49 -3.17 16.62 -9.57
C GLY A 49 -4.08 15.62 -10.28
N ARG A 50 -3.57 14.48 -10.76
CA ARG A 50 -4.37 13.42 -11.39
C ARG A 50 -4.62 12.25 -10.45
N ILE A 51 -3.66 11.96 -9.58
CA ILE A 51 -3.72 10.86 -8.59
C ILE A 51 -3.36 11.35 -7.19
N CYS A 52 -3.66 10.55 -6.17
CA CYS A 52 -3.18 10.71 -4.80
C CYS A 52 -3.48 12.07 -4.17
N ARG A 53 -4.70 12.59 -4.41
CA ARG A 53 -5.10 13.93 -3.95
C ARG A 53 -5.64 13.92 -2.52
N ASN A 54 -6.40 12.89 -2.15
CA ASN A 54 -7.13 12.85 -0.88
C ASN A 54 -6.68 11.65 -0.03
N TRP A 55 -6.35 11.89 1.22
CA TRP A 55 -5.72 10.88 2.07
C TRP A 55 -6.48 10.69 3.37
N THR A 56 -6.69 9.42 3.72
CA THR A 56 -7.01 9.02 5.09
C THR A 56 -5.73 8.46 5.68
N LEU A 57 -4.93 9.29 6.35
CA LEU A 57 -3.56 8.95 6.74
C LEU A 57 -3.16 9.69 8.02
N ASN A 58 -2.27 9.11 8.83
CA ASN A 58 -1.59 9.94 9.83
C ASN A 58 -0.75 11.02 9.11
N PRO A 59 -0.40 12.12 9.77
CA PRO A 59 0.45 13.15 9.17
C PRO A 59 1.89 12.65 9.07
N HIS A 60 2.16 11.76 8.11
CA HIS A 60 3.47 11.16 7.90
C HIS A 60 4.49 12.25 7.53
N PRO A 61 5.63 12.35 8.24
CA PRO A 61 6.70 13.24 7.81
C PRO A 61 7.18 12.96 6.37
N THR A 62 7.13 11.70 5.93
CA THR A 62 7.49 11.29 4.57
C THR A 62 6.55 11.80 3.49
N LEU A 63 5.36 12.29 3.85
CA LEU A 63 4.42 12.93 2.94
C LEU A 63 4.69 14.44 2.77
N ILE A 64 5.52 15.06 3.62
CA ILE A 64 5.84 16.50 3.55
C ILE A 64 6.26 16.92 2.12
N PRO A 65 7.21 16.25 1.44
CA PRO A 65 7.61 16.68 0.11
C PRO A 65 6.47 16.63 -0.92
N ALA A 66 5.54 15.68 -0.79
CA ALA A 66 4.37 15.60 -1.67
C ALA A 66 3.38 16.73 -1.39
N ILE A 67 3.17 17.09 -0.12
CA ILE A 67 2.34 18.25 0.28
C ILE A 67 2.92 19.54 -0.28
N GLU A 68 4.20 19.81 -0.01
CA GLU A 68 4.87 21.04 -0.47
C GLU A 68 4.99 21.12 -1.99
N SER A 69 5.06 19.96 -2.66
CA SER A 69 5.04 19.90 -4.11
C SER A 69 3.63 19.98 -4.70
N GLY A 70 2.58 20.20 -3.89
CA GLY A 70 1.20 20.41 -4.35
C GLY A 70 0.51 19.16 -4.91
N TRP A 71 0.90 17.97 -4.43
CA TRP A 71 0.22 16.71 -4.80
C TRP A 71 -1.03 16.45 -3.95
N VAL A 72 -0.97 16.86 -2.69
CA VAL A 72 -1.94 16.50 -1.66
C VAL A 72 -2.92 17.64 -1.48
N GLU A 73 -4.20 17.37 -1.69
CA GLU A 73 -5.30 18.32 -1.49
C GLU A 73 -5.90 18.20 -0.08
N SER A 74 -6.02 16.99 0.45
CA SER A 74 -6.56 16.79 1.80
C SER A 74 -5.95 15.59 2.52
N VAL A 75 -5.77 15.72 3.83
CA VAL A 75 -5.39 14.64 4.74
C VAL A 75 -6.28 14.66 5.98
N HIS A 76 -7.18 13.68 6.08
CA HIS A 76 -7.91 13.41 7.31
C HIS A 76 -7.12 12.41 8.16
N CYS A 77 -6.86 12.73 9.43
CA CYS A 77 -5.91 11.99 10.25
C CYS A 77 -6.55 11.05 11.27
N PHE A 78 -5.96 9.85 11.43
CA PHE A 78 -6.35 8.92 12.51
C PHE A 78 -5.87 9.42 13.88
N GLY A 79 -4.65 9.97 13.92
CA GLY A 79 -3.98 10.55 15.08
C GLY A 79 -2.99 11.62 14.62
N SER A 80 -2.07 12.02 15.49
CA SER A 80 -0.92 12.86 15.14
C SER A 80 0.35 12.03 15.04
N GLU A 81 1.40 12.60 14.46
CA GLU A 81 2.77 12.12 14.52
C GLU A 81 3.62 13.11 15.33
N VAL A 82 4.46 12.59 16.21
CA VAL A 82 5.26 13.42 17.12
C VAL A 82 6.18 14.33 16.30
N GLY A 83 6.09 15.64 16.53
CA GLY A 83 6.91 16.64 15.87
C GLY A 83 6.25 17.28 14.64
N MET A 84 5.09 16.80 14.20
CA MET A 84 4.37 17.34 13.04
C MET A 84 3.41 18.48 13.40
N GLU A 85 3.21 18.77 14.68
CA GLU A 85 2.15 19.66 15.17
C GLU A 85 2.22 21.06 14.52
N ARG A 86 3.39 21.70 14.57
CA ARG A 86 3.60 23.04 13.98
C ARG A 86 3.49 23.04 12.46
N TYR A 87 3.87 21.95 11.81
CA TYR A 87 3.75 21.82 10.35
C TYR A 87 2.29 21.73 9.94
N ILE A 88 1.49 20.95 10.69
CA ILE A 88 0.05 20.79 10.44
C ILE A 88 -0.70 22.10 10.68
N GLU A 89 -0.42 22.80 11.78
CA GLU A 89 -1.02 24.12 12.09
C GLU A 89 -0.77 25.15 10.97
N ALA A 90 0.36 25.04 10.27
CA ALA A 90 0.72 25.91 9.15
C ALA A 90 0.12 25.47 7.80
N ARG A 91 -0.68 24.39 7.75
CA ARG A 91 -1.31 23.83 6.54
C ARG A 91 -2.80 23.53 6.74
N PRO A 92 -3.62 24.52 7.15
CA PRO A 92 -5.06 24.32 7.42
C PRO A 92 -5.90 24.07 6.15
N ASP A 93 -5.32 24.31 4.98
CA ASP A 93 -5.88 23.98 3.67
C ASP A 93 -5.78 22.49 3.33
N VAL A 94 -4.79 21.78 3.90
CA VAL A 94 -4.55 20.35 3.70
C VAL A 94 -5.09 19.51 4.85
N PHE A 95 -4.87 19.96 6.09
CA PHE A 95 -5.26 19.20 7.28
C PHE A 95 -6.52 19.77 7.94
N PHE A 96 -7.24 18.90 8.65
CA PHE A 96 -8.44 19.27 9.39
C PHE A 96 -8.06 19.87 10.75
N THR A 97 -7.95 21.20 10.81
CA THR A 97 -7.63 21.94 12.03
C THR A 97 -8.87 22.57 12.67
N GLY A 98 -8.85 22.71 14.00
CA GLY A 98 -9.87 23.41 14.76
C GLY A 98 -9.75 24.93 14.63
N SER A 99 -10.71 25.67 15.17
CA SER A 99 -10.65 27.14 15.23
C SER A 99 -9.47 27.66 16.07
N ASP A 100 -8.92 26.82 16.94
CA ASP A 100 -7.71 27.03 17.72
C ASP A 100 -6.41 26.77 16.92
N GLY A 101 -6.54 26.34 15.66
CA GLY A 101 -5.43 26.07 14.74
C GLY A 101 -4.86 24.65 14.81
N THR A 102 -5.14 23.89 15.87
CA THR A 102 -4.54 22.57 16.11
C THR A 102 -5.24 21.45 15.34
N LEU A 103 -4.54 20.33 15.10
CA LEU A 103 -5.09 19.16 14.40
C LEU A 103 -6.28 18.55 15.15
N ARG A 104 -7.41 18.38 14.45
CA ARG A 104 -8.54 17.57 14.94
C ARG A 104 -8.51 16.15 14.36
N SER A 105 -7.57 15.34 14.83
CA SER A 105 -7.54 13.92 14.47
C SER A 105 -8.77 13.17 15.00
N ASN A 106 -9.25 12.18 14.26
CA ASN A 106 -10.35 11.33 14.71
C ASN A 106 -10.21 9.93 14.10
N ARG A 107 -9.72 8.98 14.89
CA ARG A 107 -9.53 7.59 14.44
C ARG A 107 -10.82 6.94 13.94
N VAL A 108 -11.95 7.18 14.58
CA VAL A 108 -13.23 6.56 14.19
C VAL A 108 -13.67 7.08 12.81
N LEU A 109 -13.70 8.40 12.63
CA LEU A 109 -14.10 8.99 11.35
C LEU A 109 -13.09 8.70 10.24
N CYS A 110 -11.79 8.71 10.56
CA CYS A 110 -10.74 8.41 9.59
C CYS A 110 -10.79 6.94 9.15
N GLN A 111 -11.06 6.00 10.06
CA GLN A 111 -11.27 4.59 9.70
C GLN A 111 -12.53 4.41 8.85
N LEU A 112 -13.61 5.13 9.16
CA LEU A 112 -14.83 5.09 8.36
C LEU A 112 -14.59 5.60 6.94
N ALA A 113 -13.89 6.74 6.80
CA ALA A 113 -13.47 7.27 5.50
C ALA A 113 -12.50 6.32 4.79
N GLY A 114 -11.53 5.73 5.50
CA GLY A 114 -10.59 4.77 4.95
C GLY A 114 -11.25 3.48 4.48
N GLN A 115 -12.41 3.11 5.01
CA GLN A 115 -13.21 1.98 4.52
C GLN A 115 -14.05 2.38 3.31
N TYR A 116 -14.88 3.42 3.45
CA TYR A 116 -15.92 3.75 2.48
C TYR A 116 -15.54 4.85 1.49
N GLY A 117 -14.78 5.85 1.91
CA GLY A 117 -14.53 7.09 1.17
C GLY A 117 -13.22 7.15 0.38
N VAL A 118 -12.46 6.06 0.31
CA VAL A 118 -11.21 6.00 -0.47
C VAL A 118 -11.24 4.93 -1.56
N ASP A 119 -10.49 5.15 -2.63
CA ASP A 119 -10.34 4.22 -3.75
C ASP A 119 -9.50 2.99 -3.38
N LEU A 120 -8.46 3.21 -2.55
CA LEU A 120 -7.39 2.24 -2.36
C LEU A 120 -6.88 2.16 -0.92
N PHE A 121 -6.59 0.93 -0.48
CA PHE A 121 -5.71 0.63 0.64
C PHE A 121 -4.47 -0.11 0.13
N ILE A 122 -3.29 0.26 0.62
CA ILE A 122 -2.05 -0.46 0.39
C ILE A 122 -1.29 -0.64 1.69
N GLY A 123 -0.76 -1.83 1.97
CA GLY A 123 0.03 -2.07 3.17
C GLY A 123 0.89 -3.31 3.07
N SER A 124 1.87 -3.40 3.96
CA SER A 124 2.79 -4.54 4.03
C SER A 124 2.30 -5.61 5.01
N THR A 125 2.82 -6.83 4.87
CA THR A 125 2.51 -7.97 5.74
C THR A 125 3.79 -8.74 6.11
N LEU A 126 3.71 -9.61 7.12
CA LEU A 126 4.81 -10.51 7.47
C LEU A 126 4.71 -11.87 6.78
N GLN A 127 3.53 -12.37 6.48
CA GLN A 127 3.38 -13.60 5.70
C GLN A 127 2.22 -13.47 4.71
N LEU A 128 2.36 -14.14 3.57
CA LEU A 128 1.28 -14.51 2.65
C LEU A 128 1.33 -16.01 2.38
N ASP A 129 0.18 -16.67 2.29
CA ASP A 129 0.10 -18.03 1.77
C ASP A 129 -0.15 -18.05 0.25
N GLY A 130 -0.27 -19.26 -0.33
CA GLY A 130 -0.56 -19.45 -1.74
C GLY A 130 -1.92 -18.87 -2.21
N ASP A 131 -2.84 -18.57 -1.29
CA ASP A 131 -4.14 -17.97 -1.58
C ASP A 131 -4.15 -16.45 -1.38
N ALA A 132 -2.98 -15.87 -1.06
CA ALA A 132 -2.78 -14.48 -0.69
C ALA A 132 -3.46 -14.07 0.63
N ASN A 133 -3.80 -15.02 1.52
CA ASN A 133 -4.16 -14.68 2.89
C ASN A 133 -2.93 -14.08 3.56
N SER A 134 -3.07 -12.92 4.20
CA SER A 134 -1.97 -12.22 4.82
C SER A 134 -2.14 -12.08 6.33
N SER A 135 -1.04 -12.19 7.07
CA SER A 135 -1.04 -11.99 8.52
C SER A 135 0.28 -11.43 9.05
N THR A 136 0.17 -10.69 10.15
CA THR A 136 1.29 -10.22 10.97
C THR A 136 1.57 -11.15 12.15
N VAL A 137 0.73 -12.17 12.37
CA VAL A 137 0.94 -13.17 13.43
C VAL A 137 1.97 -14.20 12.95
N THR A 138 3.06 -14.35 13.71
CA THR A 138 4.12 -15.33 13.44
C THR A 138 4.37 -16.18 14.69
N ARG A 139 5.12 -17.29 14.56
CA ARG A 139 5.47 -18.14 15.71
C ARG A 139 6.09 -17.30 16.84
N GLY A 140 5.55 -17.46 18.05
CA GLY A 140 6.02 -16.74 19.24
C GLY A 140 5.61 -15.27 19.34
N ARG A 141 4.87 -14.72 18.37
CA ARG A 141 4.45 -13.31 18.37
C ARG A 141 3.01 -13.14 17.88
N LEU A 142 2.10 -12.90 18.83
CA LEU A 142 0.72 -12.51 18.55
C LEU A 142 0.64 -11.01 18.31
N ALA A 143 0.98 -10.57 17.09
CA ALA A 143 0.83 -9.17 16.69
C ALA A 143 -0.65 -8.80 16.52
N GLY A 144 -0.99 -7.54 16.83
CA GLY A 144 -2.31 -7.00 16.51
C GLY A 144 -2.43 -6.62 15.02
N PHE A 145 -3.67 -6.49 14.54
CA PHE A 145 -3.95 -6.12 13.15
C PHE A 145 -4.03 -4.61 12.89
N GLY A 146 -4.25 -3.82 13.94
CA GLY A 146 -4.49 -2.38 13.79
C GLY A 146 -5.69 -2.10 12.89
N GLY A 147 -5.55 -1.12 11.99
CA GLY A 147 -6.59 -0.73 11.03
C GLY A 147 -6.65 -1.55 9.75
N ALA A 148 -5.69 -2.47 9.53
CA ALA A 148 -5.56 -3.19 8.26
C ALA A 148 -6.82 -3.98 7.87
N PRO A 149 -7.50 -4.73 8.77
CA PRO A 149 -8.71 -5.46 8.39
C PRO A 149 -9.86 -4.53 7.97
N ASN A 150 -9.96 -3.33 8.56
CA ASN A 150 -11.00 -2.36 8.18
C ASN A 150 -10.77 -1.76 6.79
N MET A 151 -9.52 -1.49 6.44
CA MET A 151 -9.19 -0.84 5.16
C MET A 151 -8.87 -1.84 4.05
N GLY A 152 -8.39 -3.03 4.39
CA GLY A 152 -7.95 -4.08 3.49
C GLY A 152 -9.03 -5.12 3.17
N HIS A 153 -10.28 -4.69 2.99
CA HIS A 153 -11.34 -5.53 2.45
C HIS A 153 -12.20 -4.75 1.45
N ASP A 154 -12.94 -5.45 0.60
CA ASP A 154 -13.93 -4.84 -0.28
C ASP A 154 -15.18 -4.42 0.53
N PRO A 155 -15.47 -3.11 0.69
CA PRO A 155 -16.55 -2.64 1.55
C PRO A 155 -17.91 -2.91 0.92
N ARG A 156 -18.49 -4.09 1.17
CA ARG A 156 -19.73 -4.56 0.51
C ARG A 156 -20.97 -3.69 0.76
N GLY A 157 -20.92 -2.75 1.71
CA GLY A 157 -21.95 -1.72 1.91
C GLY A 157 -21.84 -0.50 0.99
N ARG A 158 -20.71 -0.30 0.28
CA ARG A 158 -20.46 0.87 -0.57
C ARG A 158 -21.38 0.86 -1.79
N ARG A 159 -21.92 2.01 -2.16
CA ARG A 159 -22.79 2.20 -3.34
C ARG A 159 -22.41 3.37 -4.23
N HIS A 160 -21.74 4.40 -3.69
CA HIS A 160 -21.24 5.48 -4.53
C HIS A 160 -20.08 4.96 -5.41
N SER A 161 -20.10 5.36 -6.67
CA SER A 161 -19.07 5.03 -7.64
C SER A 161 -17.88 5.97 -7.54
N SER A 162 -16.69 5.45 -7.83
CA SER A 162 -15.53 6.24 -8.27
C SER A 162 -14.90 5.54 -9.48
N GLU A 163 -14.10 6.27 -10.27
CA GLU A 163 -13.46 5.72 -11.46
C GLU A 163 -12.63 4.47 -11.13
N ALA A 164 -11.76 4.56 -10.13
CA ALA A 164 -10.92 3.46 -9.68
C ALA A 164 -11.73 2.23 -9.23
N TRP A 165 -12.81 2.45 -8.48
CA TRP A 165 -13.69 1.38 -8.01
C TRP A 165 -14.39 0.67 -9.19
N LEU A 166 -14.86 1.43 -10.18
CA LEU A 166 -15.50 0.89 -11.39
C LEU A 166 -14.52 0.13 -12.28
N LYS A 167 -13.24 0.49 -12.31
CA LYS A 167 -12.21 -0.23 -13.08
C LYS A 167 -11.96 -1.66 -12.59
N LEU A 168 -12.46 -2.02 -11.40
CA LEU A 168 -12.42 -3.39 -10.88
C LEU A 168 -13.72 -4.17 -11.13
N LEU A 169 -14.66 -3.67 -11.94
CA LEU A 169 -15.84 -4.43 -12.37
C LEU A 169 -15.42 -5.76 -13.01
N LYS A 170 -15.94 -6.87 -12.46
CA LYS A 170 -15.70 -8.23 -12.99
C LYS A 170 -16.70 -8.61 -14.09
N ASP A 171 -17.94 -8.15 -13.94
CA ASP A 171 -19.05 -8.48 -14.83
C ASP A 171 -19.57 -7.22 -15.52
N GLN A 172 -20.06 -7.35 -16.74
CA GLN A 172 -20.67 -6.26 -17.52
C GLN A 172 -22.21 -6.28 -17.45
N GLY A 173 -22.77 -6.93 -16.43
CA GLY A 173 -24.21 -7.04 -16.25
C GLY A 173 -24.84 -5.78 -15.67
N PRO A 174 -26.18 -5.62 -15.79
CA PRO A 174 -26.90 -4.51 -15.17
C PRO A 174 -26.86 -4.56 -13.64
N VAL A 175 -26.53 -5.72 -13.06
CA VAL A 175 -26.36 -5.95 -11.62
C VAL A 175 -24.90 -6.31 -11.36
N SER A 176 -24.03 -5.31 -11.46
CA SER A 176 -22.60 -5.44 -11.20
C SER A 176 -22.14 -4.34 -10.25
N ARG A 177 -21.07 -4.63 -9.51
CA ARG A 177 -20.44 -3.67 -8.60
C ARG A 177 -18.94 -3.67 -8.83
N GLY A 178 -18.34 -2.50 -8.73
CA GLY A 178 -16.90 -2.36 -8.62
C GLY A 178 -16.40 -2.89 -7.27
N HIS A 179 -15.10 -2.79 -7.10
CA HIS A 179 -14.42 -3.23 -5.88
C HIS A 179 -13.39 -2.20 -5.45
N LYS A 180 -13.18 -2.09 -4.14
CA LYS A 180 -12.06 -1.29 -3.62
C LYS A 180 -10.74 -1.94 -4.00
N LEU A 181 -9.72 -1.14 -4.30
CA LEU A 181 -8.37 -1.65 -4.48
C LEU A 181 -7.74 -1.95 -3.12
N VAL A 182 -7.47 -3.23 -2.88
CA VAL A 182 -6.71 -3.71 -1.72
C VAL A 182 -5.38 -4.26 -2.23
N VAL A 183 -4.27 -3.62 -1.84
CA VAL A 183 -2.93 -3.92 -2.32
C VAL A 183 -2.06 -4.43 -1.16
N GLN A 184 -1.43 -5.59 -1.36
CA GLN A 184 -0.42 -6.14 -0.44
C GLN A 184 0.97 -5.87 -0.99
N LEU A 185 1.80 -5.20 -0.20
CA LEU A 185 3.24 -5.04 -0.45
C LEU A 185 4.00 -6.13 0.31
N ALA A 186 4.92 -6.81 -0.38
CA ALA A 186 5.77 -7.80 0.25
C ALA A 186 7.09 -7.93 -0.51
N GLU A 187 8.22 -7.71 0.16
CA GLU A 187 9.49 -8.27 -0.31
C GLU A 187 9.40 -9.80 -0.25
N THR A 188 9.88 -10.52 -1.28
CA THR A 188 9.74 -11.99 -1.33
C THR A 188 10.42 -12.67 -0.13
N TYR A 189 11.50 -12.07 0.36
CA TYR A 189 12.20 -12.46 1.58
C TYR A 189 12.34 -11.30 2.55
N LYS A 190 12.20 -11.60 3.84
CA LYS A 190 12.48 -10.65 4.92
C LYS A 190 13.98 -10.49 5.13
N LYS A 191 14.34 -9.39 5.79
CA LYS A 191 15.65 -9.24 6.44
C LYS A 191 15.87 -10.41 7.41
N GLY A 192 16.83 -11.28 7.10
CA GLY A 192 17.10 -12.51 7.84
C GLY A 192 16.91 -13.80 7.03
N GLY A 193 16.41 -13.72 5.79
CA GLY A 193 16.31 -14.86 4.88
C GLY A 193 15.06 -15.71 5.05
N GLU A 194 14.11 -15.30 5.88
CA GLU A 194 12.79 -15.94 5.96
C GLU A 194 11.93 -15.56 4.75
N PRO A 195 11.30 -16.54 4.07
CA PRO A 195 10.39 -16.24 2.98
C PRO A 195 9.11 -15.56 3.51
N THR A 196 8.66 -14.52 2.81
CA THR A 196 7.38 -13.87 3.11
C THR A 196 6.21 -14.69 2.58
N PHE A 197 6.41 -15.37 1.44
CA PHE A 197 5.41 -16.27 0.86
C PHE A 197 5.65 -17.71 1.33
N VAL A 198 4.69 -18.28 2.03
CA VAL A 198 4.79 -19.57 2.74
C VAL A 198 3.70 -20.54 2.32
N ASP A 199 3.94 -21.83 2.50
CA ASP A 199 2.93 -22.86 2.19
C ASP A 199 1.75 -22.81 3.18
N GLU A 200 2.05 -22.54 4.46
CA GLU A 200 1.09 -22.42 5.54
C GLU A 200 1.46 -21.21 6.40
N LEU A 201 0.48 -20.36 6.73
CA LEU A 201 0.69 -19.24 7.65
C LEU A 201 1.01 -19.74 9.06
N ASP A 202 1.99 -19.13 9.72
CA ASP A 202 2.25 -19.38 11.15
C ASP A 202 1.01 -19.08 12.01
N ALA A 203 0.18 -18.13 11.56
CA ALA A 203 -1.10 -17.80 12.15
C ALA A 203 -1.98 -19.05 12.41
N ILE A 204 -1.95 -20.07 11.54
CA ILE A 204 -2.74 -21.29 11.72
C ILE A 204 -2.30 -22.04 12.98
N ALA A 205 -0.99 -22.29 13.11
CA ALA A 205 -0.43 -22.96 14.28
C ALA A 205 -0.63 -22.13 15.57
N VAL A 206 -0.43 -20.81 15.49
CA VAL A 206 -0.65 -19.89 16.62
C VAL A 206 -2.12 -19.91 17.05
N GLY A 207 -3.06 -19.79 16.10
CA GLY A 207 -4.49 -19.84 16.37
C GLY A 207 -4.90 -21.13 17.08
N ARG A 208 -4.42 -22.28 16.59
CA ARG A 208 -4.67 -23.59 17.22
C ARG A 208 -4.12 -23.65 18.65
N ASN A 209 -2.87 -23.24 18.86
CA ASN A 209 -2.22 -23.28 20.18
C ASN A 209 -2.87 -22.31 21.18
N SER A 210 -3.40 -21.18 20.69
CA SER A 210 -4.13 -20.20 21.48
C SER A 210 -5.63 -20.48 21.58
N ARG A 211 -6.11 -21.62 21.08
CA ARG A 211 -7.54 -22.02 21.07
C ARG A 211 -8.46 -20.98 20.41
N MET A 212 -7.96 -20.29 19.40
CA MET A 212 -8.76 -19.39 18.57
C MET A 212 -9.69 -20.22 17.68
N PRO A 213 -10.95 -19.78 17.47
CA PRO A 213 -11.89 -20.51 16.63
C PRO A 213 -11.52 -20.49 15.15
N VAL A 214 -10.74 -19.49 14.73
CA VAL A 214 -10.22 -19.32 13.36
C VAL A 214 -8.78 -18.81 13.42
N ALA A 215 -8.00 -19.08 12.38
CA ALA A 215 -6.65 -18.53 12.27
C ALA A 215 -6.72 -16.99 12.21
N PRO A 216 -5.84 -16.27 12.91
CA PRO A 216 -5.77 -14.82 12.87
C PRO A 216 -5.17 -14.34 11.54
N VAL A 217 -6.02 -14.27 10.51
CA VAL A 217 -5.72 -13.65 9.21
C VAL A 217 -6.05 -12.15 9.29
N MET A 218 -5.10 -11.31 8.86
CA MET A 218 -5.24 -9.85 8.86
C MET A 218 -6.06 -9.37 7.67
N ILE A 219 -5.72 -9.84 6.47
CA ILE A 219 -6.44 -9.57 5.22
C ILE A 219 -6.59 -10.90 4.48
N TYR A 220 -7.83 -11.27 4.18
CA TYR A 220 -8.12 -12.52 3.49
C TYR A 220 -7.74 -12.43 2.01
N GLY A 221 -7.35 -13.57 1.46
CA GLY A 221 -6.92 -13.68 0.08
C GLY A 221 -7.96 -13.17 -0.90
N ASP A 222 -9.24 -13.49 -0.72
CA ASP A 222 -10.31 -13.08 -1.65
C ASP A 222 -10.60 -11.57 -1.67
N ASP A 223 -10.18 -10.83 -0.63
CA ASP A 223 -10.25 -9.37 -0.58
C ASP A 223 -9.08 -8.69 -1.31
N VAL A 224 -7.96 -9.38 -1.53
CA VAL A 224 -6.77 -8.79 -2.15
C VAL A 224 -6.97 -8.62 -3.67
N SER A 225 -6.85 -7.39 -4.15
CA SER A 225 -6.94 -7.06 -5.58
C SER A 225 -5.59 -7.11 -6.30
N HIS A 226 -4.51 -6.82 -5.56
CA HIS A 226 -3.14 -6.70 -6.07
C HIS A 226 -2.14 -7.20 -5.03
N VAL A 227 -1.10 -7.91 -5.48
CA VAL A 227 0.11 -8.19 -4.70
C VAL A 227 1.28 -7.59 -5.46
N VAL A 228 2.14 -6.85 -4.77
CA VAL A 228 3.34 -6.23 -5.35
C VAL A 228 4.56 -6.69 -4.57
N THR A 229 5.54 -7.18 -5.31
CA THR A 229 6.85 -7.56 -4.80
C THR A 229 7.92 -6.86 -5.63
N GLU A 230 9.18 -7.06 -5.29
CA GLU A 230 10.30 -6.65 -6.15
C GLU A 230 10.33 -7.40 -7.49
N GLU A 231 9.66 -8.55 -7.63
CA GLU A 231 9.57 -9.29 -8.88
C GLU A 231 8.58 -8.66 -9.86
N GLY A 232 7.44 -8.14 -9.36
CA GLY A 232 6.39 -7.54 -10.16
C GLY A 232 5.07 -7.36 -9.41
N ILE A 233 4.00 -7.12 -10.18
CA ILE A 233 2.63 -6.97 -9.72
C ILE A 233 1.80 -8.16 -10.19
N ALA A 234 1.06 -8.80 -9.28
CA ALA A 234 -0.02 -9.70 -9.61
C ALA A 234 -1.37 -8.97 -9.45
N HIS A 235 -2.06 -8.71 -10.55
CA HIS A 235 -3.40 -8.13 -10.61
C HIS A 235 -4.47 -9.21 -10.35
N LEU A 236 -4.53 -9.70 -9.10
CA LEU A 236 -5.33 -10.86 -8.72
C LEU A 236 -6.85 -10.70 -8.97
N HIS A 237 -7.35 -9.48 -9.09
CA HIS A 237 -8.75 -9.21 -9.46
C HIS A 237 -9.08 -9.59 -10.92
N LYS A 238 -8.07 -9.66 -11.81
CA LYS A 238 -8.22 -10.05 -13.23
C LYS A 238 -8.14 -11.55 -13.46
N ALA A 239 -7.74 -12.32 -12.45
CA ALA A 239 -7.59 -13.76 -12.55
C ALA A 239 -8.96 -14.46 -12.55
N GLU A 240 -9.10 -15.47 -13.40
CA GLU A 240 -10.30 -16.31 -13.47
C GLU A 240 -10.13 -17.55 -12.60
N GLY A 241 -10.83 -17.58 -11.46
CA GLY A 241 -10.79 -18.70 -10.53
C GLY A 241 -9.53 -18.78 -9.66
N VAL A 242 -9.51 -19.75 -8.74
CA VAL A 242 -8.46 -19.86 -7.71
C VAL A 242 -7.12 -20.31 -8.28
N ASP A 243 -7.11 -21.18 -9.29
CA ASP A 243 -5.86 -21.71 -9.85
C ASP A 243 -5.08 -20.64 -10.61
N GLU A 244 -5.76 -19.80 -11.38
CA GLU A 244 -5.12 -18.67 -12.05
C GLU A 244 -4.63 -17.61 -11.05
N ARG A 245 -5.40 -17.37 -9.99
CA ARG A 245 -5.00 -16.47 -8.90
C ARG A 245 -3.72 -16.95 -8.21
N ARG A 246 -3.63 -18.25 -7.89
CA ARG A 246 -2.42 -18.89 -7.34
C ARG A 246 -1.24 -18.82 -8.30
N ALA A 247 -1.46 -19.04 -9.59
CA ALA A 247 -0.43 -18.94 -10.60
C ALA A 247 0.12 -17.51 -10.75
N ALA A 248 -0.77 -16.50 -10.72
CA ALA A 248 -0.39 -15.10 -10.74
C ALA A 248 0.40 -14.69 -9.49
N LEU A 249 -0.02 -15.17 -8.31
CA LEU A 249 0.72 -14.95 -7.07
C LEU A 249 2.11 -15.59 -7.10
N ALA A 250 2.20 -16.86 -7.52
CA ALA A 250 3.48 -17.57 -7.63
C ALA A 250 4.45 -16.86 -8.59
N ALA A 251 3.95 -16.29 -9.69
CA ALA A 251 4.76 -15.58 -10.68
C ALA A 251 5.49 -14.33 -10.14
N VAL A 252 5.03 -13.76 -9.02
CA VAL A 252 5.65 -12.60 -8.36
C VAL A 252 6.25 -12.94 -6.99
N ALA A 253 6.21 -14.20 -6.57
CA ALA A 253 6.69 -14.63 -5.25
C ALA A 253 8.18 -15.02 -5.21
N GLY A 254 8.95 -14.76 -6.28
CA GLY A 254 10.39 -15.02 -6.34
C GLY A 254 10.76 -16.50 -6.17
N VAL A 255 11.82 -16.78 -5.43
CA VAL A 255 12.31 -18.16 -5.17
C VAL A 255 11.78 -18.76 -3.85
N THR A 256 10.69 -18.22 -3.32
CA THR A 256 10.01 -18.71 -2.11
C THR A 256 9.31 -20.05 -2.35
N PRO A 257 8.87 -20.77 -1.29
CA PRO A 257 8.07 -22.00 -1.45
C PRO A 257 6.85 -21.86 -2.38
N VAL A 258 6.15 -20.72 -2.32
CA VAL A 258 5.05 -20.41 -3.25
C VAL A 258 5.57 -20.07 -4.64
N GLY A 259 6.64 -19.27 -4.73
CA GLY A 259 7.23 -18.83 -5.99
C GLY A 259 7.82 -19.96 -6.84
N LEU A 260 8.39 -20.99 -6.20
CA LEU A 260 8.91 -22.19 -6.87
C LEU A 260 7.82 -23.02 -7.59
N ARG A 261 6.53 -22.73 -7.35
CA ARG A 261 5.40 -23.35 -8.05
C ARG A 261 5.11 -22.68 -9.41
N ALA A 262 5.72 -21.53 -9.68
CA ALA A 262 5.51 -20.79 -10.93
C ALA A 262 6.00 -21.61 -12.13
N LYS A 263 5.19 -21.65 -13.19
CA LYS A 263 5.54 -22.28 -14.47
C LYS A 263 5.88 -21.20 -15.49
N PRO A 264 7.08 -21.19 -16.10
CA PRO A 264 7.50 -20.13 -17.01
C PRO A 264 6.51 -19.81 -18.14
N GLU A 265 5.91 -20.85 -18.74
CA GLU A 265 4.95 -20.70 -19.83
C GLU A 265 3.65 -20.03 -19.35
N LYS A 266 3.18 -20.42 -18.16
CA LYS A 266 1.99 -19.81 -17.54
C LYS A 266 2.27 -18.37 -17.11
N THR A 267 3.45 -18.09 -16.55
CA THR A 267 3.87 -16.71 -16.23
C THR A 267 3.89 -15.84 -17.48
N ALA A 268 4.46 -16.31 -18.59
CA ALA A 268 4.49 -15.57 -19.85
C ALA A 268 3.07 -15.32 -20.41
N GLU A 269 2.16 -16.28 -20.28
CA GLU A 269 0.74 -16.11 -20.63
C GLU A 269 0.06 -15.04 -19.76
N LEU A 270 0.24 -15.10 -18.44
CA LEU A 270 -0.33 -14.14 -17.50
C LEU A 270 0.20 -12.72 -17.71
N ARG A 271 1.47 -12.58 -18.09
CA ARG A 271 2.07 -11.30 -18.50
C ARG A 271 1.43 -10.74 -19.76
N ARG A 272 1.27 -11.54 -20.82
CA ARG A 272 0.59 -11.12 -22.05
C ARG A 272 -0.86 -10.66 -21.80
N ARG A 273 -1.55 -11.27 -20.83
CA ARG A 273 -2.91 -10.90 -20.43
C ARG A 273 -2.97 -9.72 -19.45
N GLY A 274 -1.83 -9.20 -19.00
CA GLY A 274 -1.77 -8.11 -18.02
C GLY A 274 -2.32 -8.48 -16.64
N ILE A 275 -2.34 -9.79 -16.31
CA ILE A 275 -2.65 -10.31 -14.98
C ILE A 275 -1.40 -10.27 -14.11
N VAL A 276 -0.23 -10.46 -14.70
CA VAL A 276 1.08 -10.22 -14.08
C VAL A 276 1.76 -9.09 -14.84
N ALA A 277 2.45 -8.20 -14.14
CA ALA A 277 3.26 -7.15 -14.75
C ALA A 277 4.61 -7.09 -14.04
N TYR A 278 5.69 -7.35 -14.77
CA TYR A 278 7.06 -7.16 -14.28
C TYR A 278 7.49 -5.70 -14.49
N PRO A 279 8.57 -5.22 -13.84
CA PRO A 279 9.06 -3.85 -14.05
C PRO A 279 9.18 -3.46 -15.53
N GLU A 280 9.70 -4.35 -16.37
CA GLU A 280 9.86 -4.08 -17.81
C GLU A 280 8.52 -3.94 -18.56
N ASP A 281 7.45 -4.62 -18.12
CA ASP A 281 6.11 -4.47 -18.70
C ASP A 281 5.52 -3.08 -18.40
N LEU A 282 6.01 -2.44 -17.35
CA LEU A 282 5.65 -1.08 -16.94
C LEU A 282 6.59 -0.01 -17.52
N GLY A 283 7.59 -0.41 -18.30
CA GLY A 283 8.64 0.48 -18.80
C GLY A 283 9.65 0.91 -17.74
N ILE A 284 9.76 0.17 -16.63
CA ILE A 284 10.69 0.45 -15.53
C ILE A 284 11.92 -0.45 -15.66
N ARG A 285 13.11 0.15 -15.77
CA ARG A 285 14.36 -0.62 -15.69
C ARG A 285 14.77 -0.76 -14.23
N ARG A 286 15.00 -1.99 -13.76
CA ARG A 286 15.40 -2.27 -12.36
C ARG A 286 16.59 -1.42 -11.89
N GLY A 287 17.57 -1.16 -12.76
CA GLY A 287 18.74 -0.33 -12.44
C GLY A 287 18.47 1.16 -12.25
N GLU A 288 17.27 1.66 -12.55
CA GLU A 288 16.85 3.05 -12.30
C GLU A 288 16.37 3.26 -10.87
N ALA A 289 15.98 2.19 -10.18
CA ALA A 289 15.50 2.24 -8.80
C ALA A 289 16.64 2.57 -7.82
N LYS A 290 16.86 3.86 -7.59
CA LYS A 290 17.92 4.37 -6.73
C LYS A 290 17.35 5.33 -5.69
N ARG A 291 17.98 5.37 -4.51
CA ARG A 291 17.66 6.35 -3.44
C ARG A 291 17.71 7.82 -3.90
N SER A 292 18.38 8.13 -5.01
CA SER A 292 18.37 9.47 -5.61
C SER A 292 17.00 9.90 -6.13
N LEU A 293 16.05 8.97 -6.30
CA LEU A 293 14.66 9.28 -6.62
C LEU A 293 13.85 9.73 -5.40
N LEU A 294 14.33 9.51 -4.17
CA LEU A 294 13.62 9.99 -2.98
C LEU A 294 13.72 11.51 -2.89
N ALA A 295 12.59 12.21 -2.77
CA ALA A 295 12.58 13.66 -2.59
C ALA A 295 13.27 14.12 -1.29
N ALA A 296 13.27 13.26 -0.27
CA ALA A 296 14.04 13.42 0.96
C ALA A 296 14.76 12.10 1.26
N ARG A 297 16.07 12.16 1.51
CA ARG A 297 16.93 10.99 1.73
C ARG A 297 17.34 10.81 3.19
N SER A 298 17.04 11.81 4.03
CA SER A 298 17.33 11.87 5.45
C SER A 298 16.18 12.56 6.20
N ILE A 299 16.23 12.52 7.54
CA ILE A 299 15.33 13.30 8.39
C ILE A 299 15.60 14.80 8.23
N ASP A 300 16.86 15.21 8.06
CA ASP A 300 17.25 16.61 7.81
C ASP A 300 16.61 17.16 6.54
N ASP A 301 16.54 16.34 5.49
CA ASP A 301 15.86 16.71 4.25
C ASP A 301 14.36 16.95 4.52
N LEU A 302 13.71 16.10 5.32
CA LEU A 302 12.29 16.28 5.70
C LEU A 302 12.06 17.56 6.51
N VAL A 303 12.96 17.87 7.45
CA VAL A 303 12.92 19.14 8.20
C VAL A 303 13.10 20.32 7.25
N THR A 304 14.02 20.22 6.29
CA THR A 304 14.26 21.26 5.28
C THR A 304 13.03 21.47 4.41
N TRP A 305 12.42 20.41 3.90
CA TRP A 305 11.16 20.46 3.14
C TRP A 305 10.03 21.12 3.95
N SER A 306 9.96 20.85 5.26
CA SER A 306 8.96 21.47 6.14
C SER A 306 9.22 22.95 6.47
N GLY A 307 10.33 23.55 6.01
CA GLY A 307 10.74 24.89 6.42
C GLY A 307 11.10 24.99 7.91
N GLY A 308 11.60 23.89 8.50
CA GLY A 308 11.92 23.82 9.93
C GLY A 308 10.71 23.66 10.86
N LEU A 309 9.52 23.40 10.32
CA LEU A 309 8.30 23.21 11.11
C LEU A 309 8.16 21.78 11.65
N TYR A 310 8.71 20.79 10.94
CA TYR A 310 8.81 19.42 11.44
C TYR A 310 9.93 19.35 12.49
N ALA A 311 9.55 18.96 13.71
CA ALA A 311 10.45 18.83 14.85
C ALA A 311 10.64 17.35 15.21
N PRO A 312 11.53 16.60 14.53
CA PRO A 312 11.67 15.16 14.72
C PRO A 312 11.96 14.82 16.20
N PRO A 313 11.43 13.69 16.70
CA PRO A 313 11.77 13.17 18.03
C PRO A 313 13.28 13.00 18.22
N ALA A 314 13.78 13.16 19.45
CA ALA A 314 15.21 13.11 19.75
C ALA A 314 15.94 11.87 19.19
N ARG A 315 15.28 10.70 19.20
CA ARG A 315 15.83 9.45 18.65
C ARG A 315 16.13 9.47 17.13
N PHE A 316 15.60 10.45 16.41
CA PHE A 316 15.76 10.62 14.97
C PHE A 316 16.60 11.85 14.59
N ARG A 317 17.07 12.62 15.58
CA ARG A 317 17.99 13.74 15.36
C ARG A 317 19.42 13.24 15.28
N SER A 318 20.18 13.83 14.37
CA SER A 318 21.63 13.61 14.20
C SER A 318 22.47 14.83 14.61
N TRP A 319 21.90 15.72 15.43
CA TRP A 319 22.50 16.95 15.97
C TRP A 319 22.07 17.20 17.41
#